data_AF-A0A956CXM8-F1
#
_entry.id   AF-A0A956CXM8-F1
#
_cell.length_a   1.000
_cell.length_b   1.000
_cell.length_c   1.000
_cell.angle_alpha   90.00
_cell.angle_beta   90.00
_cell.angle_gamma   90.00
#
_symmetry.space_group_name_H-M   'P 1'
#
loop_
_entity.id
_entity.type
_entity.pdbx_description
1 polymer ?
#
loop_
_entity_poly.entity_id
_entity_poly.type
_entity_poly.pdbx_seq_one_letter_code
_entity_poly.pdbx_strand_id
1 'polypeptide(L)'
;MFGRNADLSTDQRANETRKCAGCGQPAVRVYHVTRHYVNSIPAGRTYEHRCHACGVQFRTISTWRAIREAFFVMLMVPIGLVMLGVGAMDLSDHWWAILVGLLFVGVAGLISWSTGKALLQLSKNPPA
;
A
#
# COMPACT_ATOMS: atom_id res chain seq x y z
N MET A 1 26.57 8.13 4.19
CA MET A 1 25.45 8.80 3.48
C MET A 1 25.77 8.93 1.99
N PHE A 2 25.60 7.91 1.14
CA PHE A 2 25.72 8.03 -0.34
C PHE A 2 25.01 6.86 -1.06
N GLY A 3 23.72 6.62 -0.76
CA GLY A 3 22.98 5.49 -1.36
C GLY A 3 21.64 5.84 -2.04
N ARG A 4 21.15 7.09 -1.94
CA ARG A 4 19.76 7.41 -2.33
C ARG A 4 19.52 7.60 -3.83
N ASN A 5 20.53 7.91 -4.63
CA ASN A 5 20.34 8.26 -6.05
C ASN A 5 20.68 7.13 -7.03
N ALA A 6 21.56 6.19 -6.67
CA ALA A 6 21.97 5.08 -7.55
C ALA A 6 20.84 4.05 -7.79
N ASP A 7 19.86 3.99 -6.88
CA ASP A 7 18.74 3.06 -6.97
C ASP A 7 17.58 3.56 -7.83
N LEU A 8 17.47 4.87 -8.08
CA LEU A 8 16.45 5.44 -8.98
C LEU A 8 16.78 5.11 -10.44
N SER A 9 18.07 5.17 -10.81
CA SER A 9 18.50 4.93 -12.20
C SER A 9 18.34 3.48 -12.64
N THR A 10 18.33 2.53 -11.71
CA THR A 10 18.19 1.08 -12.00
C THR A 10 16.76 0.57 -11.87
N ASP A 11 15.86 1.29 -11.19
CA ASP A 11 14.46 0.90 -11.08
C ASP A 11 13.69 1.39 -12.32
N GLN A 12 13.37 0.46 -13.23
CA GLN A 12 12.59 0.75 -14.45
C GLN A 12 11.29 1.52 -14.15
N ARG A 13 10.63 1.21 -13.02
CA ARG A 13 9.38 1.86 -12.62
C ARG A 13 9.59 3.28 -12.09
N ALA A 14 10.79 3.58 -11.59
CA ALA A 14 11.15 4.94 -11.20
C ALA A 14 11.54 5.82 -12.39
N ASN A 15 12.09 5.21 -13.45
CA ASN A 15 12.45 5.88 -14.69
C ASN A 15 11.26 6.10 -15.63
N GLU A 16 10.16 5.36 -15.46
CA GLU A 16 8.94 5.49 -16.25
C GLU A 16 8.21 6.81 -15.93
N THR A 17 8.04 7.65 -16.95
CA THR A 17 7.27 8.89 -16.85
C THR A 17 5.76 8.59 -16.80
N ARG A 18 5.01 9.36 -16.02
CA ARG A 18 3.55 9.21 -15.89
C ARG A 18 2.80 10.48 -16.28
N LYS A 19 1.55 10.34 -16.69
CA LYS A 19 0.63 11.47 -16.90
C LYS A 19 0.12 11.98 -15.57
N CYS A 20 0.12 13.29 -15.39
CA CYS A 20 -0.44 13.91 -14.20
C CYS A 20 -1.97 13.99 -14.29
N ALA A 21 -2.68 13.46 -13.30
CA ALA A 21 -4.14 13.58 -13.22
C ALA A 21 -4.64 15.03 -13.07
N GLY A 22 -3.80 15.94 -12.53
CA GLY A 22 -4.18 17.33 -12.31
C GLY A 22 -4.07 18.23 -13.55
N CYS A 23 -3.03 18.03 -14.37
CA CYS A 23 -2.75 18.90 -15.52
C CYS A 23 -2.59 18.16 -16.87
N GLY A 24 -2.74 16.83 -16.89
CA GLY A 24 -2.64 16.00 -18.10
C GLY A 24 -1.23 15.81 -18.68
N GLN A 25 -0.25 16.60 -18.24
CA GLN A 25 1.10 16.59 -18.80
C GLN A 25 1.87 15.29 -18.45
N PRO A 26 2.66 14.73 -19.41
CA PRO A 26 3.55 13.58 -19.19
C PRO A 26 4.86 14.04 -18.53
N ALA A 27 4.75 14.69 -17.38
CA ALA A 27 5.88 15.32 -16.69
C ALA A 27 5.95 14.89 -15.22
N VAL A 28 5.46 13.69 -14.90
CA VAL A 28 5.56 13.14 -13.55
C VAL A 28 6.71 12.16 -13.48
N ARG A 29 7.67 12.47 -12.60
CA ARG A 29 8.80 11.59 -12.30
C ARG A 29 8.80 11.20 -10.83
N VAL A 30 9.35 10.02 -10.54
CA VAL A 30 9.66 9.64 -9.17
C VAL A 30 10.86 10.46 -8.70
N TYR A 31 10.69 11.14 -7.57
CA TYR A 31 11.77 11.90 -6.93
C TYR A 31 12.29 11.21 -5.67
N HIS A 32 11.49 10.31 -5.08
CA HIS A 32 11.88 9.57 -3.89
C HIS A 32 11.32 8.15 -3.90
N VAL A 33 12.16 7.18 -3.52
CA VAL A 33 11.78 5.78 -3.37
C VAL A 33 12.10 5.34 -1.95
N THR A 34 11.10 4.86 -1.24
CA THR A 34 11.27 4.23 0.07
C THR A 34 11.22 2.71 -0.09
N ARG A 35 12.28 2.03 0.34
CA ARG A 35 12.30 0.56 0.46
C ARG A 35 11.82 0.17 1.84
N HIS A 36 10.91 -0.80 1.88
CA HIS A 36 10.40 -1.35 3.12
C HIS A 36 11.05 -2.71 3.33
N TYR A 37 11.43 -3.01 4.56
CA TYR A 37 11.97 -4.29 4.98
C TYR A 37 11.20 -4.79 6.21
N VAL A 38 10.97 -6.10 6.28
CA VAL A 38 10.41 -6.77 7.46
C VAL A 38 11.39 -7.89 7.81
N ASN A 39 12.02 -7.83 8.98
CA ASN A 39 13.05 -8.80 9.40
C ASN A 39 14.12 -9.04 8.32
N SER A 40 14.65 -7.96 7.73
CA SER A 40 15.62 -8.00 6.63
C SER A 40 15.10 -8.57 5.30
N ILE A 41 13.84 -8.98 5.21
CA ILE A 41 13.20 -9.45 3.98
C ILE A 41 12.63 -8.25 3.22
N PRO A 42 12.89 -8.13 1.90
CA PRO A 42 12.37 -7.04 1.09
C PRO A 42 10.84 -7.05 1.07
N ALA A 43 10.29 -6.00 1.65
CA ALA A 43 8.87 -5.83 1.90
C ALA A 43 8.16 -4.96 0.85
N GLY A 44 8.85 -4.64 -0.25
CA GLY A 44 8.34 -3.83 -1.35
C GLY A 44 8.79 -2.37 -1.27
N ARG A 45 8.28 -1.56 -2.20
CA ARG A 45 8.72 -0.19 -2.42
C ARG A 45 7.54 0.77 -2.46
N THR A 46 7.80 2.00 -2.07
CA THR A 46 6.88 3.12 -2.21
C THR A 46 7.55 4.20 -3.04
N TYR A 47 6.82 4.71 -4.02
CA TYR A 47 7.29 5.69 -4.98
C TYR A 47 6.57 7.00 -4.74
N GLU A 48 7.32 8.07 -4.55
CA GLU A 48 6.79 9.42 -4.46
C GLU A 48 7.04 10.15 -5.76
N HIS A 49 5.93 10.61 -6.33
CA HIS A 49 5.86 11.22 -7.64
C HIS A 49 5.64 12.71 -7.47
N ARG A 50 6.27 13.50 -8.34
CA ARG A 50 6.04 14.94 -8.43
C ARG A 50 5.85 15.33 -9.88
N CYS A 51 4.79 16.06 -10.17
CA CYS A 51 4.60 16.66 -11.48
C CYS A 51 5.52 17.90 -11.62
N HIS A 52 6.31 17.94 -12.68
CA HIS A 52 7.16 19.10 -12.98
C HIS A 52 6.37 20.31 -13.51
N ALA A 53 5.18 20.10 -14.10
CA ALA A 53 4.36 21.18 -14.63
C ALA A 53 3.54 21.89 -13.55
N CYS A 54 2.77 21.14 -12.74
CA CYS A 54 1.86 21.71 -11.74
C CYS A 54 2.30 21.52 -10.29
N GLY A 55 3.40 20.80 -10.04
CA GLY A 55 3.94 20.58 -8.70
C GLY A 55 3.19 19.57 -7.83
N VAL A 56 2.05 19.05 -8.28
CA VAL A 56 1.23 18.06 -7.55
C VAL A 56 2.05 16.82 -7.21
N GLN A 57 1.93 16.38 -5.96
CA GLN A 57 2.59 15.20 -5.45
C GLN A 57 1.60 14.08 -5.20
N PHE A 58 2.00 12.85 -5.48
CA PHE A 58 1.23 11.67 -5.14
C PHE A 58 2.15 10.47 -4.88
N ARG A 59 1.60 9.45 -4.24
CA ARG A 59 2.34 8.26 -3.82
C ARG A 59 1.74 7.02 -4.46
N THR A 60 2.61 6.12 -4.91
CA THR A 60 2.23 4.81 -5.42
C THR A 60 3.07 3.71 -4.77
N ILE A 61 2.64 2.45 -4.91
CA ILE A 61 3.29 1.29 -4.29
C ILE A 61 3.74 0.28 -5.35
N SER A 62 4.74 -0.54 -5.02
CA SER A 62 5.15 -1.64 -5.88
C SER A 62 4.10 -2.75 -5.92
N THR A 63 4.07 -3.48 -7.02
CA THR A 63 3.16 -4.63 -7.21
C THR A 63 3.38 -5.68 -6.12
N TRP A 64 4.63 -5.97 -5.77
CA TRP A 64 4.97 -6.89 -4.66
C TRP A 64 4.36 -6.48 -3.32
N ARG A 65 4.40 -5.18 -3.00
CA ARG A 65 3.81 -4.67 -1.76
C ARG A 65 2.29 -4.85 -1.76
N ALA A 66 1.64 -4.53 -2.88
CA ALA A 66 0.20 -4.71 -3.03
C ALA A 66 -0.22 -6.18 -2.92
N ILE A 67 0.50 -7.11 -3.58
CA ILE A 67 0.24 -8.55 -3.51
C ILE A 67 0.35 -9.04 -2.07
N ARG A 68 1.41 -8.66 -1.37
CA ARG A 68 1.62 -9.08 0.02
C ARG A 68 0.55 -8.52 0.95
N GLU A 69 0.21 -7.24 0.82
CA GLU A 69 -0.87 -6.63 1.61
C GLU A 69 -2.21 -7.33 1.34
N ALA A 70 -2.51 -7.66 0.08
CA ALA A 70 -3.71 -8.42 -0.28
C ALA A 70 -3.71 -9.83 0.33
N PHE A 71 -2.58 -10.53 0.32
CA PHE A 71 -2.44 -11.84 0.96
C PHE A 71 -2.70 -11.78 2.47
N PHE A 72 -2.17 -10.78 3.17
CA PHE A 72 -2.45 -10.59 4.59
C PHE A 72 -3.93 -10.30 4.86
N VAL A 73 -4.57 -9.46 4.06
CA VAL A 73 -6.01 -9.18 4.19
C VAL A 73 -6.83 -10.46 3.97
N MET A 74 -6.50 -11.23 2.93
CA MET A 74 -7.16 -12.50 2.62
C MET A 74 -7.08 -13.49 3.79
N LEU A 75 -5.99 -13.48 4.57
CA LEU A 75 -5.80 -14.36 5.72
C LEU A 75 -6.46 -13.80 7.00
N MET A 76 -6.35 -12.49 7.25
CA MET A 76 -6.83 -11.86 8.49
C MET A 76 -8.36 -11.76 8.57
N VAL A 77 -9.02 -11.45 7.45
CA VAL A 77 -10.49 -11.30 7.42
C VAL A 77 -11.23 -12.57 7.84
N PRO A 78 -10.97 -13.77 7.27
CA PRO A 78 -11.70 -14.97 7.67
C PRO A 78 -11.41 -15.35 9.13
N ILE A 79 -10.17 -15.17 9.61
CA ILE A 79 -9.83 -15.41 11.03
C ILE A 79 -10.64 -14.46 11.92
N GLY A 80 -10.70 -13.18 11.57
CA GLY A 80 -11.49 -12.19 12.30
C GLY A 80 -12.98 -12.56 12.34
N LEU A 81 -13.54 -12.99 11.22
CA LEU A 81 -14.94 -13.43 11.13
C LEU A 81 -15.22 -14.68 11.96
N VAL A 82 -14.33 -15.67 11.95
CA VAL A 82 -14.46 -16.87 12.80
C VAL A 82 -14.45 -16.49 14.27
N MET A 83 -13.53 -15.61 14.69
CA MET A 83 -13.43 -15.16 16.09
C MET A 83 -14.67 -14.36 16.53
N LEU A 84 -15.22 -13.52 15.65
CA LEU A 84 -16.51 -12.85 15.90
C LEU A 84 -17.65 -13.86 16.06
N GLY A 85 -17.67 -14.90 15.22
CA GLY A 85 -18.66 -15.97 15.30
C GLY A 85 -18.59 -16.74 16.62
N VAL A 86 -17.38 -17.12 17.06
CA VAL A 86 -17.15 -17.80 18.36
C VAL A 86 -17.60 -16.92 19.52
N GLY A 87 -17.19 -15.65 19.52
CA GLY A 87 -17.57 -14.70 20.57
C GLY A 87 -19.07 -14.42 20.63
N ALA A 88 -19.79 -14.54 19.51
CA ALA A 88 -21.24 -14.35 19.46
C ALA A 88 -22.04 -15.54 20.02
N MET A 89 -21.49 -16.74 20.03
CA MET A 89 -22.17 -17.94 20.54
C MET A 89 -22.20 -17.99 22.08
N ASP A 90 -21.20 -17.37 22.74
CA ASP A 90 -21.10 -17.34 24.19
C ASP A 90 -20.41 -16.05 24.67
N LEU A 91 -21.23 -15.01 24.87
CA LEU A 91 -20.75 -13.66 25.18
C LEU A 91 -20.08 -13.56 26.57
N SER A 92 -20.43 -14.44 27.50
CA SER A 92 -19.91 -14.38 28.88
C SER A 92 -18.47 -14.88 28.97
N ASP A 93 -18.16 -16.00 28.33
CA ASP A 93 -16.84 -16.65 28.47
C ASP A 93 -15.87 -16.25 27.34
N HIS A 94 -16.40 -15.79 26.19
CA HIS A 94 -15.61 -15.52 24.98
C HIS A 94 -15.69 -14.07 24.48
N TRP A 95 -16.00 -13.10 25.34
CA TRP A 95 -16.00 -11.68 24.97
C TRP A 95 -14.66 -11.20 24.36
N TRP A 96 -13.54 -11.81 24.77
CA TRP A 96 -12.22 -11.53 24.21
C TRP A 96 -12.12 -11.90 22.73
N ALA A 97 -12.82 -12.96 22.28
CA ALA A 97 -12.84 -13.38 20.88
C ALA A 97 -13.51 -12.32 20.00
N ILE A 98 -14.49 -11.59 20.53
CA ILE A 98 -15.08 -10.44 19.84
C ILE A 98 -14.05 -9.33 19.65
N LEU A 99 -13.30 -8.98 20.69
CA LEU A 99 -12.25 -7.95 20.60
C LEU A 99 -11.17 -8.34 19.59
N VAL A 100 -10.71 -9.59 19.62
CA VAL A 100 -9.74 -10.11 18.65
C VAL A 100 -10.32 -10.07 17.24
N GLY A 101 -11.55 -10.55 17.06
CA GLY A 101 -12.24 -10.52 15.77
C GLY A 101 -12.34 -9.10 15.18
N LEU A 102 -12.76 -8.13 15.99
CA LEU A 102 -12.82 -6.72 15.60
C LEU A 102 -11.44 -6.14 15.26
N LEU A 103 -10.40 -6.50 16.02
CA LEU A 103 -9.04 -6.06 15.75
C LEU A 103 -8.56 -6.56 14.37
N PHE A 104 -8.74 -7.84 14.08
CA PHE A 104 -8.32 -8.43 12.81
C PHE A 104 -9.04 -7.80 11.61
N VAL A 105 -10.37 -7.62 11.71
CA VAL A 105 -11.17 -6.96 10.66
C VAL A 105 -10.78 -5.49 10.52
N GLY A 106 -10.57 -4.78 11.63
CA GLY A 106 -10.18 -3.37 11.63
C GLY A 106 -8.80 -3.14 10.98
N VAL A 107 -7.80 -3.94 11.34
CA VAL A 107 -6.45 -3.87 10.76
C VAL A 107 -6.50 -4.20 9.26
N ALA A 108 -7.23 -5.24 8.86
CA ALA A 108 -7.41 -5.59 7.45
C ALA A 108 -8.08 -4.46 6.64
N GLY A 109 -9.06 -3.78 7.23
CA GLY A 109 -9.72 -2.61 6.65
C GLY A 109 -8.76 -1.43 6.44
N LEU A 110 -7.93 -1.12 7.44
CA LEU A 110 -6.93 -0.04 7.34
C LEU A 110 -5.89 -0.32 6.25
N ILE A 111 -5.40 -1.56 6.17
CA ILE A 111 -4.47 -1.99 5.12
C ILE A 111 -5.15 -1.80 3.76
N SER A 112 -6.33 -2.38 3.57
CA SER A 112 -7.09 -2.31 2.31
C SER A 112 -7.36 -0.88 1.85
N TRP A 113 -7.72 0.02 2.77
CA TRP A 113 -7.91 1.44 2.47
C TRP A 113 -6.62 2.11 1.99
N SER A 114 -5.49 1.85 2.65
CA SER A 114 -4.20 2.44 2.30
C SER A 114 -3.71 1.97 0.91
N THR A 115 -3.82 0.66 0.64
CA THR A 115 -3.44 0.04 -0.64
C THR A 115 -4.39 0.52 -1.74
N GLY A 116 -5.69 0.58 -1.47
CA GLY A 116 -6.72 1.07 -2.38
C GLY A 116 -6.47 2.51 -2.83
N LYS A 117 -6.14 3.42 -1.90
CA LYS A 117 -5.75 4.79 -2.26
C LYS A 117 -4.53 4.83 -3.18
N ALA A 118 -3.50 4.03 -2.90
CA ALA A 118 -2.31 3.99 -3.75
C ALA A 118 -2.59 3.44 -5.16
N LEU A 119 -3.47 2.44 -5.28
CA LEU A 119 -3.91 1.89 -6.56
C LEU A 119 -4.80 2.87 -7.34
N LEU A 120 -5.66 3.62 -6.66
CA LEU A 120 -6.45 4.69 -7.29
C LEU A 120 -5.55 5.81 -7.83
N GLN A 121 -4.45 6.14 -7.15
CA GLN A 121 -3.49 7.10 -7.68
C GLN A 121 -2.74 6.53 -8.90
N LEU A 122 -2.48 5.22 -8.94
CA LEU A 122 -1.92 4.55 -10.11
C LEU A 122 -2.87 4.58 -11.31
N SER A 123 -4.17 4.36 -11.10
CA SER A 123 -5.15 4.40 -12.19
C SER A 123 -5.39 5.81 -12.73
N LYS A 124 -5.39 6.82 -11.85
CA LYS A 124 -5.51 8.24 -12.24
C LYS A 124 -4.28 8.78 -12.98
N ASN A 125 -3.10 8.20 -12.75
CA ASN A 125 -1.83 8.64 -13.32
C ASN A 125 -1.20 7.50 -14.14
N PRO A 126 -1.75 7.22 -15.34
CA PRO A 126 -1.24 6.17 -16.22
C PRO A 126 0.18 6.47 -16.69
N PRO A 127 0.93 5.46 -17.16
CA PRO A 127 2.20 5.69 -17.85
C PRO A 127 2.00 6.62 -19.05
N ALA A 128 3.01 7.48 -19.29
CA ALA A 128 3.00 8.51 -20.31
C ALA A 128 3.03 7.95 -21.73
#